data_AF-A0A3C1IY64-F1
#
_entry.id   AF-A0A3C1IY64-F1
#
_cell.length_a   1.000
_cell.length_b   1.000
_cell.length_c   1.000
_cell.angle_alpha   90.00
_cell.angle_beta   90.00
_cell.angle_gamma   90.00
#
_symmetry.space_group_name_H-M   'P 1'
#
loop_
_entity.id
_entity.type
_entity.pdbx_description
1 polymer ?
#
loop_
_entity_poly.entity_id
_entity_poly.type
_entity_poly.pdbx_seq_one_letter_code
_entity_poly.pdbx_strand_id
1 'polypeptide(L)'
;MEKNKKLLLIIIGIILSLLIFILPIIFLVRVTISGVRNIASNNSKTITNSEEIEKKVEVSQNEAYVSAFSTEEVKDTKELSHIKIWVNANLFHMDAITSYTVKNIKVEGYRKGKVAIVKPGHVSNTLSSLNYIWGPYEDEMKSAEIKDSGRTITFNVVDVAHYYDEVSKVGSAMPTWGIFLKELGEFNYRKIMDSENLFESVNVLKYASVEPNDVNLSISFDVEMVFEDGTKWVKRFSAELDGAQIVENNSYSVKLSY
;
A
#
# COMPACT_ATOMS: atom_id res chain seq x y z
N MET A 1 -55.33 -17.05 27.18
CA MET A 1 -54.27 -17.60 26.29
C MET A 1 -54.35 -17.06 24.86
N GLU A 2 -55.54 -16.78 24.33
CA GLU A 2 -55.73 -16.29 22.94
C GLU A 2 -55.25 -14.86 22.69
N LYS A 3 -55.38 -13.97 23.69
CA LYS A 3 -54.97 -12.56 23.61
C LYS A 3 -53.44 -12.39 23.44
N ASN A 4 -52.65 -13.26 24.09
CA ASN A 4 -51.19 -13.24 24.01
C ASN A 4 -50.70 -13.76 22.64
N LYS A 5 -51.42 -14.71 22.02
CA LYS A 5 -51.12 -15.18 20.66
C LYS A 5 -51.41 -14.11 19.61
N LYS A 6 -52.49 -13.34 19.77
CA LYS A 6 -52.80 -12.20 18.88
C LYS A 6 -51.77 -11.08 18.99
N LEU A 7 -51.31 -10.76 20.21
CA LEU A 7 -50.24 -9.77 20.42
C LEU A 7 -48.91 -10.21 19.79
N LEU A 8 -48.55 -11.49 19.93
CA LEU A 8 -47.33 -12.05 19.33
C LEU A 8 -47.35 -11.95 17.80
N LEU A 9 -48.49 -12.26 17.17
CA LEU A 9 -48.65 -12.16 15.71
C LEU A 9 -48.52 -10.72 15.21
N ILE A 10 -49.03 -9.74 15.97
CA ILE A 10 -48.88 -8.31 15.64
C ILE A 10 -47.42 -7.88 15.72
N ILE A 11 -46.69 -8.29 16.78
CA ILE A 11 -45.27 -7.96 16.95
C ILE A 11 -44.43 -8.58 15.81
N ILE A 12 -44.68 -9.84 15.45
CA ILE A 12 -44.00 -10.51 14.33
C ILE A 12 -44.29 -9.77 13.01
N GLY A 13 -45.53 -9.34 12.78
CA GLY A 13 -45.89 -8.55 11.60
C GLY A 13 -45.16 -7.21 11.51
N ILE A 14 -45.00 -6.51 12.65
CA ILE A 14 -44.26 -5.24 12.72
C ILE A 14 -42.77 -5.47 12.42
N ILE A 15 -42.15 -6.50 13.00
CA ILE A 15 -40.74 -6.83 12.77
C ILE A 15 -40.49 -7.20 11.30
N LEU A 16 -41.35 -8.03 10.70
CA LEU A 16 -41.26 -8.39 9.29
C LEU A 16 -41.43 -7.18 8.37
N SER A 17 -42.35 -6.27 8.70
CA SER A 17 -42.53 -5.03 7.94
C SER A 17 -41.29 -4.13 8.02
N LEU A 18 -40.70 -3.96 9.21
CA LEU A 18 -39.45 -3.22 9.40
C LEU A 18 -38.28 -3.81 8.61
N LEU A 19 -38.14 -5.14 8.60
CA LEU A 19 -37.09 -5.83 7.82
C LEU A 19 -37.22 -5.56 6.31
N ILE A 20 -38.45 -5.54 5.77
CA ILE A 20 -38.72 -5.25 4.36
C ILE A 20 -38.30 -3.83 3.98
N PHE A 21 -38.39 -2.85 4.90
CA PHE A 21 -37.96 -1.48 4.62
C PHE A 21 -36.47 -1.24 4.87
N ILE A 22 -35.87 -1.91 5.86
CA ILE A 22 -34.46 -1.69 6.23
C ILE A 22 -33.51 -2.35 5.23
N LEU A 23 -33.82 -3.56 4.75
CA LEU A 23 -32.93 -4.30 3.83
C LEU A 23 -32.68 -3.57 2.49
N PRO A 24 -33.69 -2.98 1.81
CA PRO A 24 -33.47 -2.20 0.60
C PRO A 24 -32.66 -0.93 0.85
N ILE A 25 -32.82 -0.29 2.01
CA ILE A 25 -32.05 0.91 2.36
C ILE A 25 -30.58 0.54 2.57
N ILE A 26 -30.29 -0.54 3.30
CA ILE A 26 -28.91 -1.05 3.46
C ILE A 26 -28.31 -1.42 2.10
N PHE A 27 -29.09 -2.07 1.23
CA PHE A 27 -28.67 -2.43 -0.12
C PHE A 27 -28.37 -1.19 -0.97
N LEU A 28 -29.24 -0.19 -0.97
CA LEU A 28 -29.04 1.08 -1.68
C LEU A 28 -27.83 1.83 -1.16
N VAL A 29 -27.65 1.93 0.16
CA VAL A 29 -26.47 2.56 0.77
C VAL A 29 -25.18 1.84 0.34
N ARG A 30 -25.16 0.50 0.32
CA ARG A 30 -24.01 -0.26 -0.20
C ARG A 30 -23.77 0.00 -1.70
N VAL A 31 -24.80 -0.01 -2.53
CA VAL A 31 -24.67 0.25 -3.97
C VAL A 31 -24.18 1.67 -4.23
N THR A 32 -24.65 2.66 -3.48
CA THR A 32 -24.24 4.06 -3.66
C THR A 32 -22.81 4.29 -3.16
N ILE A 33 -22.40 3.69 -2.03
CA ILE A 33 -21.02 3.78 -1.53
C ILE A 33 -20.05 3.07 -2.49
N SER A 34 -20.42 1.90 -3.03
CA SER A 34 -19.62 1.19 -4.03
C SER A 34 -19.56 1.95 -5.37
N GLY A 35 -20.65 2.61 -5.77
CA GLY A 35 -20.72 3.42 -7.00
C GLY A 35 -19.94 4.72 -6.90
N VAL A 36 -19.94 5.39 -5.74
CA VAL A 36 -19.20 6.64 -5.51
C VAL A 36 -17.68 6.38 -5.44
N ARG A 37 -17.24 5.21 -4.93
CA ARG A 37 -15.83 4.80 -5.01
C ARG A 37 -15.31 4.74 -6.46
N ASN A 38 -16.15 4.42 -7.43
CA ASN A 38 -15.76 4.35 -8.84
C ASN A 38 -15.76 5.71 -9.57
N ILE A 39 -16.35 6.76 -9.00
CA ILE A 39 -16.51 8.07 -9.68
C ILE A 39 -15.41 9.07 -9.27
N ALA A 40 -14.73 8.88 -8.14
CA ALA A 40 -13.69 9.79 -7.68
C ALA A 40 -12.34 9.69 -8.45
N SER A 41 -12.19 8.74 -9.38
CA SER A 41 -10.90 8.46 -10.06
C SER A 41 -10.65 9.26 -11.37
N ASN A 42 -11.66 9.90 -11.95
CA ASN A 42 -11.60 10.27 -13.38
C ASN A 42 -11.10 11.67 -13.77
N ASN A 43 -10.52 12.45 -12.85
CA ASN A 43 -9.93 13.77 -13.21
C ASN A 43 -8.41 13.77 -13.39
N SER A 44 -7.82 12.60 -13.62
CA SER A 44 -6.43 12.53 -14.07
C SER A 44 -6.40 12.55 -15.60
N LYS A 45 -5.66 13.50 -16.21
CA LYS A 45 -5.34 13.43 -17.65
C LYS A 45 -4.87 12.01 -17.95
N THR A 46 -5.58 11.31 -18.83
CA THR A 46 -5.16 9.98 -19.30
C THR A 46 -3.78 10.11 -19.91
N ILE A 47 -2.80 9.44 -19.30
CA ILE A 47 -1.46 9.35 -19.85
C ILE A 47 -1.52 8.25 -20.90
N THR A 48 -1.29 8.62 -22.16
CA THR A 48 -1.36 7.67 -23.28
C THR A 48 -0.12 7.82 -24.13
N ASN A 49 0.68 6.75 -24.19
CA ASN A 49 1.80 6.65 -25.13
C ASN A 49 1.26 6.39 -26.54
N SER A 50 2.02 6.76 -27.57
CA SER A 50 1.75 6.23 -28.91
C SER A 50 1.99 4.72 -28.93
N GLU A 51 1.36 4.01 -29.86
CA GLU A 51 1.51 2.55 -29.98
C GLU A 51 2.98 2.14 -30.20
N GLU A 52 3.73 2.94 -30.95
CA GLU A 52 5.16 2.72 -31.19
C GLU A 52 5.99 2.84 -29.90
N ILE A 53 5.70 3.83 -29.05
CA ILE A 53 6.40 4.03 -27.78
C ILE A 53 6.01 2.96 -26.77
N GLU A 54 4.73 2.55 -26.73
CA GLU A 54 4.26 1.52 -25.80
C GLU A 54 4.97 0.18 -26.03
N LYS A 55 5.32 -0.16 -27.28
CA LYS A 55 6.04 -1.38 -27.62
C LYS A 55 7.50 -1.40 -27.18
N LYS A 56 8.08 -0.26 -26.78
CA LYS A 56 9.48 -0.17 -26.33
C LYS A 56 9.71 -0.73 -24.93
N VAL A 57 8.65 -0.80 -24.10
CA VAL A 57 8.74 -1.17 -22.69
C VAL A 57 7.73 -2.26 -22.39
N GLU A 58 8.21 -3.38 -21.85
CA GLU A 58 7.40 -4.46 -21.31
C GLU A 58 7.32 -4.32 -19.78
N VAL A 59 6.11 -4.43 -19.22
CA VAL A 59 5.93 -4.53 -17.77
C VAL A 59 6.04 -5.99 -17.38
N SER A 60 7.14 -6.38 -16.74
CA SER A 60 7.42 -7.78 -16.37
C SER A 60 6.88 -8.14 -14.99
N GLN A 61 6.80 -7.17 -14.08
CA GLN A 61 6.13 -7.31 -12.78
C GLN A 61 5.38 -6.04 -12.40
N ASN A 62 4.23 -6.20 -11.76
CA ASN A 62 3.32 -5.12 -11.44
C ASN A 62 2.60 -5.38 -10.12
N GLU A 63 3.33 -5.61 -9.04
CA GLU A 63 2.76 -5.98 -7.75
C GLU A 63 3.17 -4.99 -6.66
N ALA A 64 2.29 -4.76 -5.70
CA ALA A 64 2.63 -4.12 -4.44
C ALA A 64 2.52 -5.13 -3.30
N TYR A 65 3.60 -5.27 -2.54
CA TYR A 65 3.69 -6.15 -1.38
C TYR A 65 3.44 -5.33 -0.13
N VAL A 66 2.39 -5.68 0.58
CA VAL A 66 1.97 -5.02 1.82
C VAL A 66 2.47 -5.85 2.98
N SER A 67 3.04 -5.22 4.00
CA SER A 67 3.45 -5.87 5.24
C SER A 67 3.31 -4.93 6.42
N ALA A 68 2.74 -5.40 7.52
CA ALA A 68 2.77 -4.70 8.78
C ALA A 68 4.02 -5.06 9.56
N PHE A 69 4.52 -4.08 10.32
CA PHE A 69 5.68 -4.22 11.18
C PHE A 69 5.58 -3.21 12.32
N SER A 70 6.48 -3.32 13.28
CA SER A 70 6.56 -2.40 14.42
C SER A 70 7.98 -1.94 14.66
N THR A 71 8.12 -0.74 15.24
CA THR A 71 9.38 -0.23 15.76
C THR A 71 9.28 -0.15 17.28
N GLU A 72 10.30 -0.62 18.00
CA GLU A 72 10.40 -0.39 19.44
C GLU A 72 10.85 1.06 19.65
N GLU A 73 10.00 1.91 20.21
CA GLU A 73 10.33 3.32 20.46
C GLU A 73 10.93 3.51 21.85
N VAL A 74 10.43 2.75 22.81
CA VAL A 74 10.96 2.68 24.16
C VAL A 74 11.00 1.22 24.57
N LYS A 75 12.20 0.78 24.95
CA LYS A 75 12.47 -0.60 25.32
C LYS A 75 11.43 -1.17 26.28
N ASP A 76 10.90 -2.34 25.93
CA ASP A 76 9.93 -3.13 26.70
C ASP A 76 8.61 -2.41 27.04
N THR A 77 8.36 -1.21 26.51
CA THR A 77 7.26 -0.37 26.99
C THR A 77 6.41 0.28 25.91
N LYS A 78 7.00 0.57 24.75
CA LYS A 78 6.30 1.23 23.66
C LYS A 78 6.81 0.77 22.31
N GLU A 79 5.93 0.11 21.57
CA GLU A 79 6.11 -0.19 20.16
C GLU A 79 5.12 0.63 19.34
N LEU A 80 5.52 1.05 18.14
CA LEU A 80 4.64 1.70 17.16
C LEU A 80 4.43 0.79 15.96
N SER A 81 3.17 0.60 15.57
CA SER A 81 2.82 -0.17 14.38
C SER A 81 2.83 0.69 13.11
N HIS A 82 3.29 0.07 12.03
CA HIS A 82 3.41 0.67 10.70
C HIS A 82 3.01 -0.36 9.64
N ILE A 83 2.74 0.12 8.43
CA ILE A 83 2.59 -0.70 7.23
C ILE A 83 3.60 -0.23 6.19
N LYS A 84 4.33 -1.16 5.60
CA LYS A 84 5.15 -0.96 4.40
C LYS A 84 4.41 -1.53 3.19
N ILE A 85 4.30 -0.71 2.16
CA ILE A 85 3.86 -1.10 0.83
C ILE A 85 5.08 -1.00 -0.09
N TRP A 86 5.68 -2.15 -0.38
CA TRP A 86 6.80 -2.27 -1.32
C TRP A 86 6.26 -2.38 -2.73
N VAL A 87 6.64 -1.47 -3.61
CA VAL A 87 6.15 -1.45 -4.99
C VAL A 87 7.16 -2.13 -5.91
N ASN A 88 6.72 -3.18 -6.61
CA ASN A 88 7.47 -3.89 -7.63
C ASN A 88 6.84 -3.63 -9.00
N ALA A 89 7.35 -2.61 -9.69
CA ALA A 89 6.97 -2.26 -11.06
C ALA A 89 8.19 -2.46 -11.98
N ASN A 90 8.53 -3.72 -12.23
CA ASN A 90 9.73 -4.05 -13.02
C ASN A 90 9.43 -3.94 -14.50
N LEU A 91 10.33 -3.27 -15.21
CA LEU A 91 10.19 -2.95 -16.62
C LEU A 91 11.36 -3.56 -17.38
N PHE A 92 11.07 -4.08 -18.57
CA PHE A 92 12.06 -4.52 -19.53
C PHE A 92 12.04 -3.60 -20.76
N HIS A 93 13.20 -3.15 -21.21
CA HIS A 93 13.35 -2.30 -22.39
C HIS A 93 14.64 -2.64 -23.14
N MET A 94 14.59 -2.59 -24.47
CA MET A 94 15.74 -2.88 -25.33
C MET A 94 16.53 -1.62 -25.70
N ASP A 95 15.85 -0.47 -25.73
CA ASP A 95 16.45 0.81 -26.05
C ASP A 95 17.14 1.42 -24.82
N ALA A 96 18.24 2.12 -25.05
CA ALA A 96 18.97 2.82 -24.01
C ALA A 96 18.19 4.01 -23.44
N ILE A 97 18.19 4.13 -22.11
CA ILE A 97 17.52 5.21 -21.38
C ILE A 97 18.52 6.22 -20.83
N THR A 98 18.07 7.46 -20.63
CA THR A 98 18.85 8.54 -20.02
C THR A 98 18.28 8.99 -18.69
N SER A 99 17.00 8.69 -18.42
CA SER A 99 16.33 9.04 -17.17
C SER A 99 15.25 8.02 -16.83
N TYR A 100 15.14 7.75 -15.53
CA TYR A 100 14.07 6.95 -14.94
C TYR A 100 13.53 7.67 -13.70
N THR A 101 12.23 7.94 -13.67
CA THR A 101 11.60 8.69 -12.58
C THR A 101 10.23 8.13 -12.24
N VAL A 102 9.99 7.91 -10.95
CA VAL A 102 8.65 7.68 -10.40
C VAL A 102 8.11 9.00 -9.89
N LYS A 103 6.92 9.41 -10.29
CA LYS A 103 6.33 10.70 -9.91
C LYS A 103 4.83 10.61 -9.70
N ASN A 104 4.24 11.74 -9.28
CA ASN A 104 2.80 11.84 -9.01
C ASN A 104 2.31 10.77 -8.02
N ILE A 105 3.16 10.41 -7.06
CA ILE A 105 2.84 9.39 -6.07
C ILE A 105 1.73 9.91 -5.16
N LYS A 106 0.62 9.18 -5.13
CA LYS A 106 -0.58 9.48 -4.35
C LYS A 106 -0.97 8.30 -3.49
N VAL A 107 -1.43 8.62 -2.28
CA VAL A 107 -2.03 7.70 -1.32
C VAL A 107 -3.31 8.37 -0.86
N GLU A 108 -4.45 7.76 -1.14
CA GLU A 108 -5.78 8.34 -0.89
C GLU A 108 -6.63 7.38 -0.04
N GLY A 109 -7.65 7.89 0.65
CA GLY A 109 -8.57 7.08 1.45
C GLY A 109 -8.09 6.72 2.87
N TYR A 110 -6.78 6.71 3.10
CA TYR A 110 -6.15 6.48 4.42
C TYR A 110 -6.54 7.54 5.46
N ARG A 111 -6.85 7.12 6.69
CA ARG A 111 -7.47 7.99 7.70
C ARG A 111 -6.68 8.20 8.99
N LYS A 112 -5.72 7.34 9.30
CA LYS A 112 -5.08 7.32 10.63
C LYS A 112 -3.58 7.21 10.51
N GLY A 113 -2.82 8.12 11.10
CA GLY A 113 -1.35 8.11 11.07
C GLY A 113 -0.78 8.99 9.97
N LYS A 114 0.47 8.74 9.57
CA LYS A 114 1.19 9.53 8.56
C LYS A 114 1.56 8.68 7.34
N VAL A 115 1.73 9.33 6.19
CA VAL A 115 2.28 8.69 4.99
C VAL A 115 3.70 9.20 4.77
N ALA A 116 4.63 8.30 4.45
CA ALA A 116 5.96 8.66 3.99
C ALA A 116 6.29 7.86 2.72
N ILE A 117 6.81 8.55 1.70
CA ILE A 117 7.38 7.90 0.53
C ILE A 117 8.88 7.78 0.79
N VAL A 118 9.41 6.57 0.77
CA VAL A 118 10.81 6.33 1.07
C VAL A 118 11.50 5.84 -0.20
N LYS A 119 12.50 6.61 -0.64
CA LYS A 119 13.44 6.18 -1.67
C LYS A 119 14.60 5.40 -1.00
N PRO A 120 15.20 4.44 -1.71
CA PRO A 120 16.38 3.77 -1.21
C PRO A 120 17.56 4.74 -1.15
N GLY A 121 18.49 4.47 -0.24
CA GLY A 121 19.82 5.05 -0.28
C GLY A 121 20.72 4.34 -1.29
N HIS A 122 21.96 4.81 -1.40
CA HIS A 122 22.99 4.15 -2.21
C HIS A 122 23.53 2.92 -1.48
N VAL A 123 22.76 1.84 -1.55
CA VAL A 123 22.98 0.58 -0.81
C VAL A 123 23.05 -0.57 -1.80
N SER A 124 24.05 -1.45 -1.64
CA SER A 124 24.28 -2.53 -2.60
C SER A 124 23.11 -3.52 -2.65
N ASN A 125 22.74 -3.93 -3.86
CA ASN A 125 21.71 -4.94 -4.11
C ASN A 125 22.16 -6.39 -3.81
N THR A 126 23.42 -6.58 -3.39
CA THR A 126 24.00 -7.89 -3.04
C THR A 126 23.93 -8.23 -1.55
N LEU A 127 23.40 -7.32 -0.73
CA LEU A 127 23.27 -7.55 0.71
C LEU A 127 22.27 -8.68 0.99
N SER A 128 22.63 -9.58 1.90
CA SER A 128 21.82 -10.74 2.25
C SER A 128 20.61 -10.41 3.14
N SER A 129 20.68 -9.29 3.86
CA SER A 129 19.59 -8.83 4.73
C SER A 129 19.58 -7.30 4.84
N LEU A 130 18.38 -6.73 4.88
CA LEU A 130 18.14 -5.30 5.04
C LEU A 130 17.00 -5.11 6.04
N ASN A 131 17.06 -4.00 6.77
CA ASN A 131 15.90 -3.53 7.51
C ASN A 131 14.83 -2.98 6.54
N TYR A 132 13.69 -2.54 7.09
CA TYR A 132 12.56 -2.09 6.29
C TYR A 132 12.83 -0.83 5.44
N ILE A 133 13.88 -0.05 5.70
CA ILE A 133 14.24 1.16 4.94
C ILE A 133 15.58 1.04 4.19
N TRP A 134 15.98 -0.19 3.83
CA TRP A 134 17.23 -0.47 3.11
C TRP A 134 18.51 -0.14 3.90
N GLY A 135 18.46 -0.12 5.23
CA GLY A 135 19.63 -0.08 6.10
C GLY A 135 20.11 -1.48 6.53
N PRO A 136 21.22 -1.57 7.29
CA PRO A 136 21.68 -2.82 7.88
C PRO A 136 20.59 -3.47 8.73
N TYR A 137 20.42 -4.79 8.62
CA TYR A 137 19.38 -5.53 9.36
C TYR A 137 19.59 -5.51 10.88
N GLU A 138 20.84 -5.45 11.32
CA GLU A 138 21.21 -5.46 12.75
C GLU A 138 20.87 -4.15 13.46
N ASP A 139 20.65 -3.07 12.71
CA ASP A 139 20.31 -1.77 13.27
C ASP A 139 18.81 -1.73 13.61
N GLU A 140 18.52 -1.54 14.89
CA GLU A 140 17.18 -1.32 15.37
C GLU A 140 16.60 -0.03 14.76
N MET A 141 15.50 -0.16 14.02
CA MET A 141 14.87 0.96 13.34
C MET A 141 13.83 1.64 14.24
N LYS A 142 13.89 2.97 14.36
CA LYS A 142 12.88 3.82 15.00
C LYS A 142 11.95 4.46 13.98
N SER A 143 10.73 4.80 14.37
CA SER A 143 9.75 5.43 13.47
C SER A 143 10.25 6.76 12.87
N ALA A 144 11.06 7.50 13.62
CA ALA A 144 11.64 8.78 13.18
C ALA A 144 12.62 8.65 12.00
N GLU A 145 13.15 7.45 11.75
CA GLU A 145 14.09 7.18 10.65
C GLU A 145 13.37 6.98 9.31
N ILE A 146 12.06 6.70 9.34
CA ILE A 146 11.23 6.55 8.14
C ILE A 146 10.89 7.96 7.61
N LYS A 147 11.81 8.57 6.86
CA LYS A 147 11.69 9.95 6.38
C LYS A 147 11.01 10.02 5.02
N ASP A 148 10.06 10.96 4.89
CA ASP A 148 9.40 11.22 3.61
C ASP A 148 10.37 11.89 2.64
N SER A 149 10.50 11.30 1.46
CA SER A 149 11.33 11.76 0.35
C SER A 149 10.53 12.60 -0.67
N GLY A 150 9.22 12.75 -0.44
CA GLY A 150 8.32 13.48 -1.33
C GLY A 150 7.70 12.62 -2.41
N ARG A 151 6.97 13.26 -3.33
CA ARG A 151 6.12 12.58 -4.33
C ARG A 151 6.81 12.25 -5.65
N THR A 152 8.13 12.32 -5.69
CA THR A 152 8.94 12.07 -6.88
C THR A 152 10.27 11.43 -6.47
N ILE A 153 10.64 10.35 -7.16
CA ILE A 153 11.86 9.60 -6.96
C ILE A 153 12.55 9.48 -8.31
N THR A 154 13.77 9.99 -8.40
CA THR A 154 14.63 9.83 -9.58
C THR A 154 15.71 8.83 -9.26
N PHE A 155 15.91 7.87 -10.15
CA PHE A 155 16.92 6.83 -10.04
C PHE A 155 18.14 7.18 -10.88
N ASN A 156 19.31 6.70 -10.46
CA ASN A 156 20.53 6.82 -11.22
C ASN A 156 20.51 5.83 -12.38
N VAL A 157 20.59 6.31 -13.62
CA VAL A 157 20.70 5.45 -14.79
C VAL A 157 22.17 5.11 -15.02
N VAL A 158 22.51 3.82 -14.97
CA VAL A 158 23.88 3.31 -15.07
C VAL A 158 23.94 2.11 -16.02
N ASP A 159 25.11 1.75 -16.52
CA ASP A 159 25.22 0.61 -17.46
C ASP A 159 24.80 -0.72 -16.81
N VAL A 160 25.18 -0.93 -15.55
CA VAL A 160 24.81 -2.11 -14.74
C VAL A 160 24.45 -1.65 -13.33
N ALA A 161 23.23 -1.91 -12.89
CA ALA A 161 22.77 -1.55 -11.55
C ALA A 161 23.36 -2.46 -10.46
N HIS A 162 24.07 -1.87 -9.51
CA HIS A 162 24.65 -2.55 -8.34
C HIS A 162 24.07 -2.05 -7.01
N TYR A 163 23.29 -0.97 -7.05
CA TYR A 163 22.68 -0.34 -5.88
C TYR A 163 21.16 -0.17 -6.05
N TYR A 164 20.42 -0.08 -4.94
CA TYR A 164 18.96 0.04 -4.98
C TYR A 164 18.45 1.37 -5.56
N ASP A 165 19.27 2.42 -5.56
CA ASP A 165 18.97 3.71 -6.16
C ASP A 165 19.35 3.81 -7.65
N GLU A 166 19.77 2.70 -8.26
CA GLU A 166 20.17 2.59 -9.65
C GLU A 166 19.19 1.79 -10.50
N VAL A 167 19.15 2.09 -11.80
CA VAL A 167 18.49 1.28 -12.83
C VAL A 167 19.43 1.09 -14.02
N SER A 168 19.38 -0.09 -14.63
CA SER A 168 20.20 -0.39 -15.80
C SER A 168 19.74 0.41 -17.02
N LYS A 169 20.71 0.92 -17.77
CA LYS A 169 20.52 1.73 -18.96
C LYS A 169 19.81 0.97 -20.09
N VAL A 170 19.97 -0.35 -20.12
CA VAL A 170 19.34 -1.28 -21.09
C VAL A 170 18.93 -2.54 -20.32
N GLY A 171 17.84 -3.18 -20.74
CA GLY A 171 17.36 -4.44 -20.20
C GLY A 171 16.36 -4.23 -19.07
N SER A 172 16.68 -4.69 -17.87
CA SER A 172 15.77 -4.69 -16.72
C SER A 172 15.94 -3.42 -15.87
N ALA A 173 14.88 -2.63 -15.75
CA ALA A 173 14.76 -1.55 -14.79
C ALA A 173 13.89 -2.01 -13.61
N MET A 174 14.52 -2.17 -12.45
CA MET A 174 13.90 -2.72 -11.23
C MET A 174 13.90 -1.65 -10.12
N PRO A 175 13.03 -0.62 -10.22
CA PRO A 175 13.01 0.44 -9.24
C PRO A 175 12.61 -0.12 -7.88
N THR A 176 13.44 0.12 -6.88
CA THR A 176 13.13 -0.26 -5.51
C THR A 176 12.71 0.98 -4.73
N TRP A 177 11.51 1.00 -4.16
CA TRP A 177 11.02 2.08 -3.29
C TRP A 177 9.79 1.62 -2.51
N GLY A 178 9.32 2.43 -1.56
CA GLY A 178 8.20 2.03 -0.72
C GLY A 178 7.36 3.18 -0.21
N ILE A 179 6.10 2.87 0.07
CA ILE A 179 5.15 3.74 0.74
C ILE A 179 4.99 3.21 2.17
N PHE A 180 5.08 4.09 3.17
CA PHE A 180 4.97 3.74 4.57
C PHE A 180 3.76 4.46 5.18
N LEU A 181 2.88 3.68 5.80
CA LEU A 181 1.83 4.18 6.68
C LEU A 181 2.35 4.05 8.10
N LYS A 182 2.62 5.19 8.74
CA LYS A 182 3.38 5.25 9.99
C LYS A 182 2.51 5.68 11.15
N GLU A 183 2.92 5.26 12.35
CA GLU A 183 2.33 5.68 13.62
C GLU A 183 0.83 5.32 13.68
N LEU A 184 0.49 4.09 13.29
CA LEU A 184 -0.90 3.60 13.18
C LEU A 184 -1.55 3.33 14.54
N GLY A 185 -0.72 3.14 15.56
CA GLY A 185 -1.11 2.86 16.93
C GLY A 185 0.10 2.38 17.71
N GLU A 186 -0.07 2.32 19.02
CA GLU A 186 0.96 1.84 19.94
C GLU A 186 0.49 0.60 20.68
N PHE A 187 1.43 -0.26 21.04
CA PHE A 187 1.19 -1.39 21.93
C PHE A 187 2.37 -1.55 22.90
N ASN A 188 2.27 -2.55 23.76
CA ASN A 188 3.32 -2.90 24.72
C ASN A 188 3.61 -4.40 24.61
N TYR A 189 4.71 -4.75 23.96
CA TYR A 189 5.15 -6.11 23.71
C TYR A 189 5.27 -6.90 25.02
N ARG A 190 5.87 -6.29 26.05
CA ARG A 190 6.07 -6.93 27.35
C ARG A 190 4.76 -7.32 28.01
N LYS A 191 3.76 -6.43 28.01
CA LYS A 191 2.42 -6.70 28.56
C LYS A 191 1.72 -7.81 27.80
N ILE A 192 1.82 -7.83 26.47
CA ILE A 192 1.24 -8.90 25.64
C ILE A 192 1.89 -10.23 25.98
N MET A 193 3.23 -10.28 26.03
CA MET A 193 3.98 -11.48 26.41
C MET A 193 3.61 -11.95 27.82
N ASP A 194 3.49 -11.03 28.79
CA ASP A 194 3.14 -11.38 30.17
C ASP A 194 1.67 -11.86 30.30
N SER A 195 0.75 -11.40 29.44
CA SER A 195 -0.67 -11.80 29.48
C SER A 195 -1.02 -13.02 28.62
N GLU A 196 -0.44 -13.11 27.41
CA GLU A 196 -0.77 -14.12 26.40
C GLU A 196 0.27 -15.26 26.37
N ASN A 197 1.44 -15.09 27.02
CA ASN A 197 2.60 -15.99 26.95
C ASN A 197 3.16 -16.23 25.53
N LEU A 198 2.68 -15.47 24.54
CA LEU A 198 3.09 -15.54 23.15
C LEU A 198 2.87 -14.18 22.50
N PHE A 199 3.76 -13.83 21.57
CA PHE A 199 3.58 -12.71 20.67
C PHE A 199 3.45 -13.24 19.24
N GLU A 200 2.32 -12.96 18.61
CA GLU A 200 2.08 -13.32 17.22
C GLU A 200 2.26 -12.09 16.33
N SER A 201 3.30 -12.09 15.50
CA SER A 201 3.59 -10.95 14.61
C SER A 201 2.45 -10.64 13.65
N VAL A 202 1.60 -11.63 13.33
CA VAL A 202 0.40 -11.43 12.49
C VAL A 202 -0.63 -10.49 13.14
N ASN A 203 -0.59 -10.35 14.47
CA ASN A 203 -1.52 -9.54 15.24
C ASN A 203 -0.99 -8.11 15.52
N VAL A 204 0.14 -7.68 14.94
CA VAL A 204 0.76 -6.36 15.21
C VAL A 204 -0.23 -5.20 15.06
N LEU A 205 -1.06 -5.22 14.02
CA LEU A 205 -2.09 -4.18 13.80
C LEU A 205 -3.25 -4.29 14.81
N LYS A 206 -3.62 -5.52 15.18
CA LYS A 206 -4.66 -5.78 16.20
C LYS A 206 -4.22 -5.32 17.58
N TYR A 207 -2.98 -5.61 17.98
CA TYR A 207 -2.40 -5.16 19.24
C TYR A 207 -2.37 -3.62 19.33
N ALA A 208 -2.12 -2.94 18.22
CA ALA A 208 -2.17 -1.49 18.09
C ALA A 208 -3.59 -0.90 17.93
N SER A 209 -4.64 -1.72 18.04
CA SER A 209 -6.04 -1.30 17.87
C SER A 209 -6.28 -0.56 16.55
N VAL A 210 -5.73 -1.09 15.45
CA VAL A 210 -5.97 -0.59 14.09
C VAL A 210 -7.20 -1.28 13.51
N GLU A 211 -8.18 -0.49 13.07
CA GLU A 211 -9.37 -1.03 12.42
C GLU A 211 -9.19 -1.08 10.89
N PRO A 212 -9.85 -2.02 10.18
CA PRO A 212 -9.80 -2.09 8.72
C PRO A 212 -10.08 -0.76 8.01
N ASN A 213 -10.99 0.06 8.54
CA ASN A 213 -11.35 1.34 7.94
C ASN A 213 -10.27 2.43 8.08
N ASP A 214 -9.32 2.25 9.01
CA ASP A 214 -8.20 3.18 9.22
C ASP A 214 -7.19 3.11 8.06
N VAL A 215 -7.07 1.91 7.47
CA VAL A 215 -6.02 1.53 6.51
C VAL A 215 -6.58 1.12 5.14
N ASN A 216 -7.87 1.38 4.90
CA ASN A 216 -8.46 1.32 3.57
C ASN A 216 -7.91 2.47 2.71
N LEU A 217 -7.26 2.16 1.59
CA LEU A 217 -6.59 3.18 0.78
C LEU A 217 -6.43 2.78 -0.69
N SER A 218 -6.17 3.77 -1.52
CA SER A 218 -5.71 3.57 -2.90
C SER A 218 -4.32 4.18 -3.07
N ILE A 219 -3.52 3.58 -3.94
CA ILE A 219 -2.22 4.10 -4.35
C ILE A 219 -2.21 4.33 -5.86
N SER A 220 -1.56 5.41 -6.30
CA SER A 220 -1.22 5.60 -7.70
C SER A 220 0.11 6.32 -7.87
N PHE A 221 0.80 6.04 -8.97
CA PHE A 221 2.05 6.70 -9.34
C PHE A 221 2.28 6.56 -10.85
N ASP A 222 3.10 7.45 -11.40
CA ASP A 222 3.51 7.40 -12.79
C ASP A 222 4.99 7.01 -12.85
N VAL A 223 5.31 6.04 -13.70
CA VAL A 223 6.69 5.77 -14.10
C VAL A 223 6.95 6.49 -15.41
N GLU A 224 8.05 7.22 -15.46
CA GLU A 224 8.53 7.92 -16.64
C GLU A 224 9.94 7.46 -17.00
N MET A 225 10.11 7.08 -18.26
CA MET A 225 11.36 6.66 -18.86
C MET A 225 11.65 7.54 -20.07
N VAL A 226 12.86 8.09 -20.16
CA VAL A 226 13.32 8.90 -21.30
C VAL A 226 14.43 8.14 -22.02
N PHE A 227 14.26 7.91 -23.31
CA PHE A 227 15.23 7.21 -24.15
C PHE A 227 16.32 8.17 -24.67
N GLU A 228 17.43 7.62 -25.16
CA GLU A 228 18.52 8.43 -25.76
C GLU A 228 18.08 9.23 -26.99
N ASP A 229 17.08 8.75 -27.74
CA ASP A 229 16.48 9.46 -28.88
C ASP A 229 15.55 10.63 -28.45
N GLY A 230 15.40 10.85 -27.14
CA GLY A 230 14.54 11.88 -26.55
C GLY A 230 13.07 11.49 -26.46
N THR A 231 12.67 10.31 -26.95
CA THR A 231 11.31 9.80 -26.77
C THR A 231 11.07 9.48 -25.29
N LYS A 232 9.80 9.57 -24.89
CA LYS A 232 9.40 9.41 -23.50
C LYS A 232 8.25 8.42 -23.41
N TRP A 233 8.43 7.41 -22.57
CA TRP A 233 7.38 6.48 -22.17
C TRP A 233 6.90 6.85 -20.77
N VAL A 234 5.58 6.97 -20.58
CA VAL A 234 4.98 7.22 -19.28
C VAL A 234 3.84 6.26 -19.03
N LYS A 235 3.80 5.62 -17.87
CA LYS A 235 2.75 4.67 -17.51
C LYS A 235 2.30 4.90 -16.08
N ARG A 236 0.98 4.94 -15.89
CA ARG A 236 0.39 5.03 -14.55
C ARG A 236 0.15 3.64 -14.01
N PHE A 237 0.54 3.44 -12.76
CA PHE A 237 0.22 2.27 -11.98
C PHE A 237 -0.72 2.66 -10.84
N SER A 238 -1.65 1.79 -10.51
CA SER A 238 -2.57 2.01 -9.37
C SER A 238 -3.06 0.71 -8.75
N ALA A 239 -3.38 0.74 -7.46
CA ALA A 239 -4.08 -0.35 -6.77
C ALA A 239 -4.97 0.18 -5.65
N GLU A 240 -6.02 -0.58 -5.36
CA GLU A 240 -6.85 -0.44 -4.16
C GLU A 240 -6.39 -1.48 -3.14
N LEU A 241 -6.16 -1.05 -1.89
CA LEU A 241 -5.77 -1.91 -0.79
C LEU A 241 -6.93 -1.99 0.21
N ASP A 242 -7.44 -3.20 0.39
CA ASP A 242 -8.48 -3.50 1.36
C ASP A 242 -7.88 -3.62 2.76
N GLY A 243 -8.25 -2.71 3.64
CA GLY A 243 -7.81 -2.69 5.02
C GLY A 243 -8.20 -3.92 5.83
N ALA A 244 -9.26 -4.65 5.43
CA ALA A 244 -9.58 -5.93 6.05
C ALA A 244 -8.47 -6.96 5.78
N GLN A 245 -7.99 -7.03 4.54
CA GLN A 245 -6.88 -7.92 4.14
C GLN A 245 -5.57 -7.54 4.83
N ILE A 246 -5.30 -6.23 4.98
CA ILE A 246 -4.11 -5.74 5.71
C ILE A 246 -4.14 -6.22 7.18
N VAL A 247 -5.26 -6.00 7.87
CA VAL A 247 -5.39 -6.31 9.30
C VAL A 247 -5.42 -7.83 9.55
N GLU A 248 -5.99 -8.61 8.65
CA GLU A 248 -6.12 -10.07 8.80
C GLU A 248 -4.85 -10.84 8.45
N ASN A 249 -4.19 -10.50 7.33
CA ASN A 249 -3.12 -11.34 6.79
C ASN A 249 -1.71 -10.90 7.20
N ASN A 250 -1.55 -9.69 7.78
CA ASN A 250 -0.29 -9.03 8.12
C ASN A 250 0.68 -8.79 6.94
N SER A 251 0.67 -9.65 5.92
CA SER A 251 1.35 -9.47 4.64
C SER A 251 0.56 -10.10 3.48
N TYR A 252 0.47 -9.40 2.36
CA TYR A 252 -0.10 -9.92 1.11
C TYR A 252 0.41 -9.12 -0.09
N SER A 253 0.21 -9.63 -1.31
CA SER A 253 0.48 -8.89 -2.54
C SER A 253 -0.81 -8.50 -3.25
N VAL A 254 -0.79 -7.34 -3.91
CA VAL A 254 -1.86 -6.86 -4.78
C VAL A 254 -1.30 -6.54 -6.15
N LYS A 255 -2.05 -6.88 -7.21
CA LYS A 255 -1.68 -6.49 -8.58
C LYS A 255 -1.98 -5.02 -8.82
N LEU A 256 -1.04 -4.32 -9.41
CA LEU A 256 -1.15 -2.97 -9.92
C LEU A 256 -1.83 -3.00 -11.30
N SER A 257 -2.83 -2.14 -11.50
CA SER A 257 -3.42 -1.87 -12.81
C SER A 257 -2.59 -0.83 -13.56
N TYR A 258 -2.49 -0.92 -14.89
CA TYR A 258 -1.77 0.00 -15.77
C TYR A 258 -2.30 -0.01 -17.22
#